data_AF-A0A7X2TU46-F1
#
_entry.id   AF-A0A7X2TU46-F1
#
_cell.length_a   1.000
_cell.length_b   1.000
_cell.length_c   1.000
_cell.angle_alpha   90.00
_cell.angle_beta   90.00
_cell.angle_gamma   90.00
#
_symmetry.space_group_name_H-M   'P 1'
#
loop_
_entity.id
_entity.type
_entity.pdbx_description
1 polymer ?
#
loop_
_entity_poly.entity_id
_entity_poly.type
_entity_poly.pdbx_seq_one_letter_code
_entity_poly.pdbx_strand_id
1 'polypeptide(L)' 'MESITLKLTPEEVKLLASLASDQLFRKEFIDPKMPGHKATPGEITMGKSLVGRLRLTLEQFSPKKIVARKTS' A
#
# COMPACT_ATOMS: atom_id res chain seq x y z
N MET A 1 17.39 1.10 -10.88
CA MET A 1 16.56 2.08 -10.16
C MET A 1 17.25 2.41 -8.86
N GLU A 2 17.44 3.69 -8.59
CA GLU A 2 18.02 4.15 -7.32
C GLU A 2 16.91 4.25 -6.26
N SER A 3 17.26 3.95 -5.00
CA SER A 3 16.32 4.00 -3.88
C SER A 3 16.49 5.27 -3.07
N ILE A 4 15.37 5.82 -2.59
CA ILE A 4 15.34 6.94 -1.65
C ILE A 4 14.93 6.41 -0.27
N THR A 5 15.59 6.89 0.79
CA THR A 5 15.23 6.59 2.18
C THR A 5 14.33 7.69 2.75
N LEU A 6 13.20 7.28 3.34
CA LEU A 6 12.30 8.18 4.07
C LEU A 6 12.23 7.75 5.54
N LYS A 7 12.22 8.72 6.46
CA LYS A 7 11.92 8.49 7.87
C LYS A 7 10.47 8.86 8.12
N LEU A 8 9.67 7.89 8.53
CA LEU A 8 8.23 8.03 8.76
C LEU A 8 7.85 7.30 10.05
N THR A 9 6.83 7.78 10.76
CA THR A 9 6.22 7.03 11.86
C THR A 9 5.32 5.91 11.33
N PRO A 10 4.99 4.89 12.14
CA PRO A 10 4.02 3.86 11.75
C PRO A 10 2.66 4.45 11.34
N GLU A 11 2.20 5.51 11.98
CA GLU A 11 0.94 6.19 11.65
C GLU A 11 1.02 6.87 10.28
N GLU A 12 2.14 7.52 9.97
CA GLU A 12 2.38 8.12 8.65
C GLU A 12 2.45 7.07 7.55
N VAL A 13 3.11 5.93 7.80
CA VAL A 13 3.13 4.80 6.85
C VAL A 13 1.72 4.22 6.65
N LYS A 14 0.91 4.15 7.71
CA LYS A 14 -0.50 3.70 7.65
C LYS A 14 -1.35 4.65 6.82
N LEU A 15 -1.23 5.95 7.05
CA LEU A 15 -1.92 6.97 6.26
C LEU A 15 -1.49 6.90 4.79
N LEU A 16 -0.19 6.83 4.52
CA LEU A 16 0.35 6.76 3.17
C LEU A 16 -0.13 5.51 2.42
N ALA A 17 -0.16 4.34 3.10
CA ALA A 17 -0.68 3.11 2.52
C ALA A 17 -2.17 3.21 2.16
N SER A 18 -2.97 3.90 2.99
CA SER A 18 -4.39 4.16 2.70
C SER A 18 -4.56 5.06 1.48
N LEU A 19 -3.91 6.23 1.49
CA LEU A 19 -4.00 7.20 0.39
C LEU A 19 -3.54 6.60 -0.94
N ALA A 20 -2.43 5.84 -0.93
CA ALA A 20 -1.94 5.16 -2.12
C ALA A 20 -2.91 4.07 -2.61
N SER A 21 -3.56 3.34 -1.69
CA SER A 21 -4.58 2.34 -2.03
C SER A 21 -5.80 2.99 -2.69
N ASP A 22 -6.26 4.13 -2.18
CA ASP A 22 -7.41 4.85 -2.74
C ASP A 22 -7.11 5.39 -4.15
N GLN A 23 -5.91 5.97 -4.34
CA GLN A 23 -5.48 6.43 -5.66
C GLN A 23 -5.31 5.27 -6.65
N LEU A 24 -4.77 4.14 -6.19
CA LEU A 24 -4.63 2.95 -7.02
C LEU A 24 -6.00 2.40 -7.44
N PHE A 25 -6.96 2.36 -6.52
CA PHE A 25 -8.34 1.95 -6.82
C PHE A 25 -8.97 2.85 -7.89
N ARG A 26 -8.82 4.17 -7.74
CA ARG A 26 -9.28 5.12 -8.75
C ARG A 26 -8.66 4.84 -10.11
N LYS A 27 -7.32 4.73 -10.18
CA LYS A 27 -6.60 4.46 -11.43
C LYS A 27 -6.99 3.14 -12.09
N GLU A 28 -7.30 2.12 -11.31
CA GLU A 28 -7.65 0.79 -11.83
C GLU A 28 -9.12 0.65 -12.23
N PHE A 29 -10.05 1.28 -11.51
CA PHE A 29 -11.49 1.00 -11.66
C PHE A 29 -12.34 2.19 -12.09
N ILE A 30 -11.87 3.42 -11.86
CA ILE A 30 -12.60 4.65 -12.19
C ILE A 30 -12.05 5.24 -13.49
N ASP A 31 -10.74 5.46 -13.55
CA ASP A 31 -10.12 6.16 -14.67
C ASP A 31 -10.35 5.47 -16.04
N PRO A 32 -10.36 4.12 -16.16
CA PRO A 32 -10.69 3.45 -17.42
C PRO A 32 -12.10 3.72 -17.96
N LYS A 33 -13.00 4.26 -17.14
CA LYS A 33 -14.36 4.64 -17.54
C LYS A 33 -14.43 6.09 -18.04
N MET A 34 -13.36 6.87 -17.91
CA MET A 34 -13.32 8.25 -18.37
C MET A 34 -13.02 8.33 -19.88
N PRO A 35 -13.74 9.16 -20.64
CA PRO A 35 -13.45 9.37 -22.05
C PRO A 35 -12.00 9.81 -22.29
N GLY A 36 -11.33 9.20 -23.26
CA GLY A 36 -9.94 9.53 -23.61
C GLY A 36 -8.88 9.01 -22.65
N HIS A 37 -9.24 8.19 -21.64
CA HIS A 37 -8.26 7.58 -20.75
C HIS A 37 -7.33 6.61 -21.48
N LYS A 38 -6.03 6.69 -21.20
CA LYS A 38 -5.02 5.72 -21.65
C LYS A 38 -4.54 4.93 -20.44
N ALA A 39 -4.78 3.62 -20.48
CA ALA A 39 -4.30 2.74 -19.44
C ALA A 39 -2.77 2.75 -19.38
N THR A 40 -2.21 2.75 -18.16
CA THR A 40 -0.79 2.56 -17.88
C THR A 40 -0.58 1.30 -17.02
N PRO A 41 -0.69 0.08 -17.59
CA PRO A 41 -0.67 -1.17 -16.81
C PRO A 41 0.58 -1.34 -15.94
N GLY A 42 1.72 -0.79 -16.38
CA GLY A 42 2.96 -0.76 -15.62
C GLY A 42 2.86 0.04 -14.32
N GLU A 43 2.16 1.18 -14.33
CA GLU A 43 1.94 1.99 -13.12
C GLU A 43 1.01 1.29 -12.13
N ILE A 44 -0.04 0.61 -12.62
CA ILE A 44 -0.96 -0.15 -11.77
C ILE A 44 -0.22 -1.28 -11.05
N THR A 45 0.57 -2.05 -11.80
CA THR A 45 1.38 -3.15 -11.25
C THR A 45 2.38 -2.62 -10.22
N MET A 46 3.11 -1.56 -10.55
CA MET A 46 4.05 -0.93 -9.62
C MET A 46 3.36 -0.39 -8.36
N GLY A 47 2.17 0.22 -8.52
CA GLY A 47 1.35 0.72 -7.41
C GLY A 47 0.90 -0.39 -6.47
N LYS A 48 0.42 -1.53 -7.02
CA LYS A 48 0.06 -2.71 -6.22
C LYS A 48 1.25 -3.21 -5.39
N SER A 49 2.43 -3.35 -6.01
CA SER A 49 3.64 -3.76 -5.30
C SER A 49 4.10 -2.74 -4.26
N LEU A 50 3.94 -1.44 -4.51
CA LEU A 50 4.28 -0.39 -3.54
C LEU A 50 3.35 -0.44 -2.31
N VAL A 51 2.03 -0.48 -2.51
CA VAL A 51 1.05 -0.57 -1.42
C VAL A 51 1.28 -1.84 -0.60
N GLY A 52 1.57 -2.97 -1.25
CA GLY A 52 1.91 -4.23 -0.57
C GLY A 52 3.13 -4.08 0.34
N ARG A 53 4.22 -3.46 -0.13
CA ARG A 53 5.41 -3.20 0.70
C ARG A 53 5.10 -2.29 1.89
N LEU A 54 4.32 -1.22 1.70
CA LEU A 54 3.94 -0.32 2.79
C LEU A 54 3.16 -1.06 3.90
N ARG A 55 2.24 -1.97 3.52
CA ARG A 55 1.49 -2.78 4.48
C ARG A 55 2.38 -3.78 5.23
N LEU A 56 3.28 -4.46 4.53
CA LEU A 56 4.25 -5.36 5.15
C LEU A 56 5.17 -4.64 6.14
N THR A 57 5.57 -3.40 5.85
CA THR A 57 6.32 -2.58 6.80
C THR A 57 5.51 -2.39 8.09
N LEU A 58 4.23 -2.03 8.01
CA LEU A 58 3.37 -1.84 9.19
C LEU A 58 3.19 -3.12 10.03
N GLU A 59 3.13 -4.28 9.38
CA GLU A 59 3.05 -5.58 10.07
C GLU A 59 4.32 -5.89 10.87
N GLN A 60 5.48 -5.42 10.41
CA GLN A 60 6.75 -5.59 11.13
C GLN A 60 6.88 -4.64 12.33
N PHE A 61 6.27 -3.46 12.26
CA PHE A 61 6.26 -2.48 13.36
C PHE A 61 5.10 -2.68 14.35
N SER A 62 4.06 -3.41 13.96
CA SER A 62 3.05 -3.83 14.93
C SER A 62 3.62 -4.95 15.79
N PRO A 63 3.67 -4.83 17.13
CA PRO A 63 4.04 -5.95 17.98
C PRO A 63 3.09 -7.09 17.66
N LYS A 64 3.62 -8.24 17.20
CA LYS A 64 2.84 -9.46 17.01
C LYS A 64 1.98 -9.62 18.26
N LYS A 65 0.65 -9.60 18.11
CA LYS A 65 -0.24 -10.15 19.15
C LYS A 65 0.24 -11.58 19.34
N ILE A 66 1.02 -11.82 20.40
CA ILE A 66 1.28 -13.16 20.89
C ILE A 66 -0.10 -13.66 21.29
N VAL A 67 -0.72 -14.42 20.39
CA VAL A 67 -1.98 -15.09 20.67
C VAL A 67 -1.67 -16.00 21.84
N ALA A 68 -2.15 -15.62 23.02
CA ALA A 68 -2.08 -16.43 24.22
C ALA A 68 -2.72 -17.77 23.89
N ARG A 69 -1.88 -18.79 23.69
CA ARG A 69 -2.31 -20.19 23.74
C ARG A 69 -2.84 -20.41 25.15
N LYS A 70 -4.15 -20.28 25.31
CA LYS A 70 -4.85 -20.76 26.49
C LYS A 70 -4.84 -22.29 26.37
N THR A 71 -3.84 -22.92 26.97
CA THR A 71 -3.88 -24.35 27.26
C THR A 71 -4.94 -24.54 28.35
N SER A 72 -6.00 -25.26 28.00
CA SER A 72 -6.95 -25.87 28.93
C SER A 72 -6.98 -27.36 28.63
#